data_AF-A0A5A7UND6-F1
#
_entry.id   AF-A0A5A7UND6-F1
#
_cell.length_a   1.000
_cell.length_b   1.000
_cell.length_c   1.000
_cell.angle_alpha   90.00
_cell.angle_beta   90.00
_cell.angle_gamma   90.00
#
_symmetry.space_group_name_H-M   'P 1'
#
loop_
_entity.id
_entity.type
_entity.pdbx_description
1 polymer ?
#
loop_
_entity_poly.entity_id
_entity_poly.type
_entity_poly.pdbx_seq_one_letter_code
_entity_poly.pdbx_strand_id
1 'polypeptide(L)'
;MDALRASYGGSSSDEEVDTVSPSSASTSTPQFFDETVSSLPLPPPPLSLLNFPNSTCVLDDLPIDQATRVRSFPHVQGNYALHVYIPVYVPTNARKEVALFMKKISSLVPALHLVDIDIPLDVLCKDDHKLEQALAREFHISLSRTVPIRVHQIDSIVTMLRQKLQSPRRYWIDFSKWETFVNDDLSRTFLSMEIITGGLMEVRHI
;
A
#
# COMPACT_ATOMS: atom_id res chain seq x y z
N MET A 1 21.89 -9.37 17.78
CA MET A 1 20.54 -8.77 17.86
C MET A 1 19.62 -9.94 18.17
N ASP A 2 19.63 -10.35 19.44
CA ASP A 2 19.11 -11.65 19.85
C ASP A 2 18.33 -11.45 21.13
N ALA A 3 17.01 -11.29 20.99
CA ALA A 3 16.05 -11.52 22.07
C ALA A 3 14.66 -11.61 21.45
N LEU A 4 13.87 -12.58 21.93
CA LEU A 4 12.47 -12.91 21.59
C LEU A 4 12.29 -14.14 20.68
N ARG A 5 12.84 -15.28 21.11
CA ARG A 5 12.21 -16.60 20.91
C ARG A 5 11.52 -16.97 22.21
N ALA A 6 10.19 -16.86 22.25
CA ALA A 6 9.38 -17.44 23.31
C ALA A 6 8.83 -18.78 22.82
N SER A 7 9.33 -19.85 23.43
CA SER A 7 8.81 -21.23 23.29
C SER A 7 7.42 -21.33 23.90
N TYR A 8 6.48 -21.91 23.16
CA TYR A 8 5.21 -22.38 23.72
C TYR A 8 5.46 -23.72 24.43
N GLY A 9 5.55 -23.67 25.75
CA GLY A 9 5.36 -24.84 26.60
C GLY A 9 3.87 -25.10 26.74
N GLY A 10 3.39 -26.21 26.19
CA GLY A 10 2.02 -26.68 26.36
C GLY A 10 1.78 -27.16 27.78
N SER A 11 0.64 -26.78 28.34
CA SER A 11 0.12 -27.36 29.59
C SER A 11 -1.39 -27.46 29.47
N SER A 12 -1.89 -28.67 29.26
CA SER A 12 -3.24 -29.08 29.64
C SER A 12 -3.19 -30.59 29.87
N SER A 13 -3.32 -30.98 31.14
CA SER A 13 -3.33 -32.34 31.68
C SER A 13 -4.63 -32.55 32.47
N ASP A 14 -5.01 -33.82 32.64
CA ASP A 14 -5.98 -34.46 33.57
C ASP A 14 -7.02 -35.30 32.78
N GLU A 15 -6.83 -36.62 32.55
CA GLU A 15 -7.04 -37.84 33.40
C GLU A 15 -8.55 -38.20 33.56
N GLU A 16 -9.14 -39.41 33.39
CA GLU A 16 -8.77 -40.84 33.60
C GLU A 16 -9.56 -41.81 32.65
N VAL A 17 -8.96 -42.87 32.06
CA VAL A 17 -9.07 -44.37 32.29
C VAL A 17 -10.48 -44.94 32.60
N ASP A 18 -11.03 -45.93 31.86
CA ASP A 18 -10.72 -47.37 32.04
C ASP A 18 -11.07 -48.32 30.86
N THR A 19 -10.28 -49.39 30.83
CA THR A 19 -10.15 -50.59 29.97
C THR A 19 -11.36 -51.52 29.78
N VAL A 20 -11.50 -52.15 28.60
CA VAL A 20 -11.55 -53.64 28.39
C VAL A 20 -11.21 -53.99 26.90
N SER A 21 -10.32 -54.96 26.69
CA SER A 21 -10.09 -55.75 25.44
C SER A 21 -10.26 -57.25 25.80
N PRO A 22 -10.16 -58.26 24.89
CA PRO A 22 -9.92 -58.25 23.44
C PRO A 22 -10.89 -59.18 22.64
N SER A 23 -10.79 -59.23 21.30
CA SER A 23 -10.56 -60.48 20.53
C SER A 23 -10.73 -60.35 19.00
N SER A 24 -9.75 -60.90 18.31
CA SER A 24 -9.77 -61.57 16.99
C SER A 24 -9.96 -60.77 15.68
N ALA A 25 -8.97 -61.00 14.81
CA ALA A 25 -8.80 -60.50 13.46
C ALA A 25 -9.85 -61.02 12.46
N SER A 26 -10.21 -60.17 11.50
CA SER A 26 -10.48 -60.59 10.12
C SER A 26 -10.36 -59.40 9.18
N THR A 27 -9.40 -59.51 8.28
CA THR A 27 -9.17 -58.68 7.10
C THR A 27 -10.42 -58.59 6.22
N SER A 28 -10.93 -57.38 5.98
CA SER A 28 -11.79 -57.11 4.82
C SER A 28 -11.74 -55.62 4.47
N THR A 29 -11.06 -55.32 3.37
CA THR A 29 -11.10 -54.08 2.61
C THR A 29 -12.53 -53.66 2.24
N PRO A 30 -12.92 -52.40 2.43
CA PRO A 30 -13.96 -51.77 1.64
C PRO A 30 -13.36 -50.85 0.58
N GLN A 31 -13.78 -51.12 -0.64
CA GLN A 31 -13.55 -50.38 -1.87
C GLN A 31 -14.48 -49.15 -1.94
N PHE A 32 -13.95 -48.05 -2.49
CA PHE A 32 -14.63 -46.86 -3.05
C PHE A 32 -15.51 -45.98 -2.14
N PHE A 33 -15.02 -44.76 -1.86
CA PHE A 33 -15.59 -43.51 -2.40
C PHE A 33 -14.45 -42.47 -2.45
N ASP A 34 -13.97 -42.17 -3.66
CA ASP A 34 -13.04 -41.08 -3.92
C ASP A 34 -13.85 -39.78 -3.90
N GLU A 35 -13.99 -39.16 -2.72
CA GLU A 35 -14.47 -37.77 -2.62
C GLU A 35 -13.33 -36.85 -3.08
N THR A 36 -13.16 -36.76 -4.39
CA THR A 36 -12.48 -35.62 -4.99
C THR A 36 -13.36 -34.40 -4.71
N VAL A 37 -13.10 -33.73 -3.58
CA VAL A 37 -13.58 -32.38 -3.32
C VAL A 37 -12.95 -31.50 -4.39
N SER A 38 -13.63 -31.39 -5.53
CA SER A 38 -13.33 -30.45 -6.58
C SER A 38 -13.46 -29.07 -5.95
N SER A 39 -12.33 -28.50 -5.53
CA SER A 39 -12.24 -27.11 -5.11
C SER A 39 -12.53 -26.26 -6.34
N LEU A 40 -13.81 -26.05 -6.63
CA LEU A 40 -14.23 -25.07 -7.62
C LEU A 40 -13.56 -23.74 -7.26
N PRO A 41 -12.86 -23.09 -8.20
CA PRO A 41 -12.23 -21.82 -7.92
C PRO A 41 -13.30 -20.82 -7.48
N LEU A 42 -13.01 -20.11 -6.39
CA LEU A 42 -13.90 -19.08 -5.87
C LEU A 42 -14.20 -18.07 -6.99
N PRO A 43 -15.45 -17.56 -7.07
CA PRO A 43 -15.77 -16.52 -8.03
C PRO A 43 -14.83 -15.32 -7.82
N PRO A 44 -14.44 -14.63 -8.90
CA PRO A 44 -13.60 -13.45 -8.78
C PRO A 44 -14.27 -12.43 -7.86
N PRO A 45 -13.51 -11.73 -7.01
CA PRO A 45 -14.06 -10.73 -6.12
C PRO A 45 -14.81 -9.66 -6.91
N PRO A 46 -15.94 -9.16 -6.41
CA PRO A 46 -16.74 -8.18 -7.14
C PRO A 46 -15.93 -6.92 -7.40
N LEU A 47 -15.88 -6.50 -8.66
CA LEU A 47 -15.13 -5.32 -9.11
C LEU A 47 -15.58 -4.03 -8.40
N SER A 48 -16.80 -4.00 -7.86
CA SER A 48 -17.31 -2.92 -7.02
C SER A 48 -16.46 -2.66 -5.77
N LEU A 49 -15.65 -3.62 -5.31
CA LEU A 49 -14.69 -3.42 -4.21
C LEU A 49 -13.49 -2.54 -4.60
N LEU A 50 -13.24 -2.35 -5.90
CA LEU A 50 -12.18 -1.46 -6.39
C LEU A 50 -12.64 0.01 -6.44
N ASN A 51 -13.95 0.25 -6.38
CA ASN A 51 -14.53 1.59 -6.40
C ASN A 51 -14.62 2.15 -4.97
N PHE A 52 -13.56 2.82 -4.54
CA PHE A 52 -13.56 3.51 -3.25
C PHE A 52 -14.44 4.77 -3.35
N PRO A 53 -15.16 5.19 -2.29
CA PRO A 53 -16.05 6.36 -2.34
C PRO A 53 -15.35 7.69 -2.67
N ASN A 54 -14.01 7.73 -2.71
CA ASN A 54 -13.20 8.86 -3.15
C ASN A 54 -12.58 8.66 -4.56
N SER A 55 -12.89 7.56 -5.27
CA SER A 55 -12.45 7.31 -6.65
C SER A 55 -13.47 7.90 -7.64
N THR A 56 -13.62 9.22 -7.66
CA THR A 56 -14.30 9.92 -8.77
C THR A 56 -13.36 10.08 -9.97
N CYS A 57 -12.47 9.13 -10.20
CA CYS A 57 -11.41 9.25 -11.19
C CYS A 57 -11.96 8.86 -12.57
N VAL A 58 -12.12 9.85 -13.45
CA VAL A 58 -12.42 9.66 -14.89
C VAL A 58 -11.26 8.95 -15.62
N LEU A 59 -10.20 8.56 -14.91
CA LEU A 59 -9.07 7.79 -15.42
C LEU A 59 -9.29 6.26 -15.35
N ASP A 60 -10.41 5.80 -14.79
CA ASP A 60 -10.75 4.37 -14.65
C ASP A 60 -10.93 3.64 -16.00
N ASP A 61 -11.15 4.37 -17.10
CA ASP A 61 -11.25 3.82 -18.46
C ASP A 61 -9.89 3.44 -19.09
N LEU A 62 -8.77 3.76 -18.42
CA LEU A 62 -7.44 3.41 -18.91
C LEU A 62 -7.05 2.00 -18.44
N PRO A 63 -6.45 1.18 -19.32
CA PRO A 63 -5.95 -0.12 -18.92
C PRO A 63 -4.84 0.08 -17.88
N ILE A 64 -5.18 -0.15 -16.62
CA ILE A 64 -4.19 -0.30 -15.54
C ILE A 64 -3.52 -1.63 -15.82
N ASP A 65 -2.40 -1.59 -16.54
CA ASP A 65 -1.48 -2.71 -16.56
C ASP A 65 -0.97 -2.81 -15.13
N GLN A 66 -1.54 -3.75 -14.36
CA GLN A 66 -1.16 -3.94 -12.95
C GLN A 66 0.27 -4.48 -12.93
N ALA A 67 1.24 -3.58 -13.10
CA ALA A 67 2.64 -3.85 -12.82
C ALA A 67 2.67 -4.41 -11.41
N THR A 68 2.92 -5.73 -11.31
CA THR A 68 2.57 -6.53 -10.13
C THR A 68 3.21 -5.90 -8.90
N ARG A 69 2.44 -5.12 -8.14
CA ARG A 69 2.96 -4.42 -6.98
C ARG A 69 3.15 -5.45 -5.89
N VAL A 70 4.38 -5.92 -5.75
CA VAL A 70 4.75 -6.84 -4.67
C VAL A 70 4.75 -6.06 -3.37
N ARG A 71 4.01 -6.57 -2.38
CA ARG A 71 3.98 -5.97 -1.04
C ARG A 71 5.26 -6.32 -0.31
N SER A 72 5.88 -5.35 0.36
CA SER A 72 7.12 -5.55 1.12
C SER A 72 6.94 -6.46 2.36
N PHE A 73 5.71 -6.65 2.83
CA PHE A 73 5.37 -7.56 3.92
C PHE A 73 4.08 -8.34 3.60
N PRO A 74 3.93 -9.60 4.00
CA PRO A 74 2.73 -10.37 3.72
C PRO A 74 1.48 -9.77 4.37
N HIS A 75 0.31 -10.01 3.76
CA HIS A 75 -0.96 -9.71 4.43
C HIS A 75 -1.16 -10.67 5.59
N VAL A 76 -1.49 -10.12 6.76
CA VAL A 76 -1.87 -10.87 7.95
C VAL A 76 -3.18 -10.26 8.44
N GLN A 77 -4.18 -11.09 8.69
CA GLN A 77 -5.49 -10.63 9.14
C GLN A 77 -5.35 -9.80 10.42
N GLY A 78 -6.00 -8.63 10.45
CA GLY A 78 -5.91 -7.69 11.57
C GLY A 78 -4.67 -6.79 11.55
N ASN A 79 -3.75 -6.96 10.58
CA ASN A 79 -2.63 -6.03 10.36
C ASN A 79 -2.94 -5.04 9.24
N TYR A 80 -2.72 -3.76 9.53
CA TYR A 80 -2.95 -2.63 8.64
C TYR A 80 -1.63 -1.92 8.36
N ALA A 81 -1.50 -1.34 7.17
CA ALA A 81 -0.36 -0.51 6.82
C ALA A 81 -0.58 0.91 7.33
N LEU A 82 0.34 1.41 8.16
CA LEU A 82 0.38 2.81 8.61
C LEU A 82 1.43 3.57 7.81
N HIS A 83 1.04 4.69 7.24
CA HIS A 83 1.92 5.65 6.57
C HIS A 83 1.47 7.06 6.94
N VAL A 84 2.43 7.89 7.38
CA VAL A 84 2.18 9.29 7.76
C VAL A 84 2.78 10.19 6.69
N TYR A 85 1.98 11.14 6.20
CA TYR A 85 2.38 12.05 5.14
C TYR A 85 1.68 13.40 5.23
N ILE A 86 2.18 14.40 4.52
CA ILE A 86 1.53 15.70 4.32
C ILE A 86 0.94 15.74 2.90
N PRO A 87 -0.36 16.01 2.73
CA PRO A 87 -0.96 16.14 1.40
C PRO A 87 -0.52 17.44 0.73
N VAL A 88 -0.22 17.37 -0.56
CA VAL A 88 0.22 18.48 -1.41
C VAL A 88 -0.60 18.49 -2.69
N TYR A 89 -1.10 19.66 -3.06
CA TYR A 89 -1.87 19.85 -4.30
C TYR A 89 -1.12 20.82 -5.21
N VAL A 90 -1.02 20.49 -6.50
CA VAL A 90 -0.42 21.39 -7.48
C VAL A 90 -1.37 22.57 -7.74
N PRO A 91 -0.94 23.82 -7.50
CA PRO A 91 -1.73 25.00 -7.76
C PRO A 91 -2.12 25.11 -9.24
N THR A 92 -3.36 25.54 -9.53
CA THR A 92 -3.91 25.59 -10.90
C THR A 92 -3.05 26.40 -11.86
N ASN A 93 -2.42 27.49 -11.40
CA ASN A 93 -1.52 28.31 -12.20
C ASN A 93 -0.22 27.58 -12.61
N ALA A 94 0.29 26.68 -11.76
CA ALA A 94 1.52 25.93 -12.02
C ALA A 94 1.29 24.66 -12.86
N ARG A 95 0.06 24.14 -12.92
CA ARG A 95 -0.26 22.87 -13.60
C ARG A 95 0.18 22.84 -15.06
N LYS A 96 0.03 23.95 -15.79
CA LYS A 96 0.44 24.02 -17.20
C LYS A 96 1.94 23.86 -17.39
N GLU A 97 2.74 24.50 -16.54
CA GLU A 97 4.20 24.40 -16.59
C GLU A 97 4.65 22.98 -16.24
N VAL A 98 4.07 22.39 -15.19
CA VAL A 98 4.32 21.00 -14.81
C VAL A 98 3.91 20.04 -15.93
N ALA A 99 2.76 20.26 -16.58
CA ALA A 99 2.29 19.43 -17.69
C ALA A 99 3.25 19.47 -18.88
N LEU A 100 3.78 20.64 -19.24
CA LEU A 100 4.79 20.77 -20.30
C LEU A 100 6.08 20.01 -19.94
N PHE A 101 6.52 20.11 -18.69
CA PHE A 101 7.66 19.34 -18.22
C PHE A 101 7.39 17.82 -18.30
N MET A 102 6.22 17.36 -17.85
CA MET A 102 5.83 15.95 -17.91
C MET A 102 5.78 15.42 -19.35
N LYS A 103 5.28 16.20 -20.32
CA LYS A 103 5.32 15.83 -21.75
C LYS A 103 6.75 15.64 -22.26
N LYS A 104 7.68 16.49 -21.83
CA LYS A 104 9.11 16.35 -22.17
C LYS A 104 9.75 15.13 -21.53
N ILE A 105 9.39 14.81 -20.28
CA ILE A 105 9.90 13.62 -19.61
C ILE A 105 9.33 12.35 -20.22
N SER A 106 8.04 12.35 -20.60
CA SER A 106 7.40 11.20 -21.25
C SER A 106 8.11 10.76 -22.52
N SER A 107 8.67 11.69 -23.31
CA SER A 107 9.45 11.35 -24.50
C SER A 107 10.85 10.79 -24.19
N LEU A 108 11.41 11.10 -23.02
CA LEU A 108 12.72 10.62 -22.58
C LEU A 108 12.62 9.29 -21.82
N VAL A 109 11.55 9.11 -21.04
CA VAL A 109 11.33 7.95 -20.17
C VAL A 109 9.88 7.46 -20.34
N PRO A 110 9.60 6.64 -21.38
CA PRO A 110 8.26 6.13 -21.65
C PRO A 110 7.73 5.19 -20.55
N ALA A 111 8.61 4.62 -19.73
CA ALA A 111 8.27 3.71 -18.64
C ALA A 111 7.80 4.43 -17.36
N LEU A 112 7.63 5.75 -17.37
CA LEU A 112 7.19 6.50 -16.20
C LEU A 112 5.66 6.35 -16.02
N HIS A 113 5.23 6.07 -14.81
CA HIS A 113 3.82 5.89 -14.46
C HIS A 113 3.40 6.90 -13.39
N LEU A 114 2.12 7.28 -13.37
CA LEU A 114 1.57 8.10 -12.31
C LEU A 114 1.50 7.31 -11.00
N VAL A 115 1.94 7.94 -9.92
CA VAL A 115 1.94 7.36 -8.57
C VAL A 115 0.51 6.97 -8.14
N ASP A 116 0.42 5.88 -7.39
CA ASP A 116 -0.79 5.25 -6.83
C ASP A 116 -1.76 4.56 -7.78
N ILE A 117 -1.86 4.99 -9.04
CA ILE A 117 -2.78 4.40 -10.03
C ILE A 117 -2.08 3.63 -11.15
N ASP A 118 -0.74 3.65 -11.20
CA ASP A 118 0.09 2.92 -12.17
C ASP A 118 -0.34 3.16 -13.63
N ILE A 119 -0.77 4.39 -13.96
CA ILE A 119 -1.13 4.78 -15.34
C ILE A 119 0.11 5.31 -16.07
N PRO A 120 0.46 4.78 -17.26
CA PRO A 120 1.59 5.27 -18.04
C PRO A 120 1.48 6.77 -18.38
N LEU A 121 2.58 7.50 -18.22
CA LEU A 121 2.62 8.94 -18.45
C LEU A 121 2.41 9.29 -19.94
N ASP A 122 2.87 8.44 -20.86
CA ASP A 122 2.67 8.62 -22.30
C ASP A 122 1.18 8.59 -22.69
N VAL A 123 0.37 7.79 -22.00
CA VAL A 123 -1.08 7.73 -22.18
C VAL A 123 -1.72 9.02 -21.68
N LEU A 124 -1.29 9.52 -20.51
CA LEU A 124 -1.78 10.79 -19.96
C LEU A 124 -1.40 11.98 -20.85
N CYS A 125 -0.20 11.98 -21.43
CA CYS A 125 0.28 13.07 -22.28
C CYS A 125 -0.44 13.19 -23.64
N LYS A 126 -1.21 12.18 -24.07
CA LYS A 126 -2.02 12.24 -25.30
C LYS A 126 -3.27 13.12 -25.15
N ASP A 127 -3.74 13.30 -23.92
CA ASP A 127 -4.96 14.05 -23.60
C ASP A 127 -4.65 15.07 -22.51
N ASP A 128 -4.58 16.35 -22.89
CA ASP A 128 -4.26 17.45 -22.00
C ASP A 128 -5.24 17.54 -20.82
N HIS A 129 -6.50 17.17 -21.02
CA HIS A 129 -7.48 17.16 -19.94
C HIS A 129 -7.18 16.07 -18.91
N LYS A 130 -6.80 14.87 -19.36
CA LYS A 130 -6.39 13.76 -18.47
C LYS A 130 -5.11 14.10 -17.71
N LEU A 131 -4.14 14.72 -18.38
CA LEU A 131 -2.90 15.14 -17.72
C LEU A 131 -3.18 16.23 -16.66
N GLU A 132 -4.00 17.23 -16.98
CA GLU A 132 -4.39 18.25 -15.99
C GLU A 132 -5.16 17.65 -14.82
N GLN A 133 -6.05 16.68 -15.06
CA GLN A 133 -6.77 15.96 -14.01
C GLN A 133 -5.83 15.12 -13.15
N ALA A 134 -4.84 14.45 -13.75
CA ALA A 134 -3.81 13.72 -13.03
C ALA A 134 -2.98 14.64 -12.12
N LEU A 135 -2.62 15.84 -12.59
CA LEU A 135 -1.93 16.87 -11.80
C LEU A 135 -2.82 17.55 -10.76
N ALA A 136 -4.15 17.45 -10.89
CA ALA A 136 -5.09 17.95 -9.90
C ALA A 136 -5.28 16.99 -8.70
N ARG A 137 -4.72 15.78 -8.78
CA ARG A 137 -4.76 14.80 -7.68
C ARG A 137 -3.90 15.25 -6.50
N GLU A 138 -4.12 14.57 -5.38
CA GLU A 138 -3.27 14.70 -4.20
C GLU A 138 -1.92 14.04 -4.44
N PHE A 139 -0.85 14.80 -4.21
CA PHE A 139 0.50 14.30 -4.03
C PHE A 139 0.83 14.32 -2.54
N HIS A 140 1.96 13.74 -2.14
CA HIS A 140 2.32 13.67 -0.73
C HIS A 140 3.79 13.87 -0.45
N ILE A 141 4.09 14.40 0.74
CA ILE A 141 5.42 14.39 1.35
C ILE A 141 5.39 13.31 2.44
N SER A 142 6.14 12.23 2.24
CA SER A 142 6.21 11.14 3.21
C SER A 142 6.98 11.58 4.47
N LEU A 143 6.35 11.41 5.64
CA LEU A 143 6.95 11.67 6.96
C LEU A 143 7.42 10.38 7.65
N SER A 144 6.84 9.24 7.30
CA SER A 144 7.22 7.94 7.82
C SER A 144 7.42 6.92 6.72
N ARG A 145 8.15 5.85 7.03
CA ARG A 145 8.06 4.59 6.28
C ARG A 145 6.72 3.93 6.54
N THR A 146 6.32 3.01 5.67
CA THR A 146 5.14 2.18 5.88
C THR A 146 5.44 1.10 6.91
N VAL A 147 4.68 1.07 8.00
CA VAL A 147 4.85 0.09 9.08
C VAL A 147 3.56 -0.69 9.33
N PRO A 148 3.63 -2.00 9.66
CA PRO A 148 2.45 -2.76 10.02
C PRO A 148 2.00 -2.42 11.45
N ILE A 149 0.71 -2.20 11.63
CA ILE A 149 0.07 -2.01 12.94
C ILE A 149 -1.13 -2.94 13.09
N ARG A 150 -1.48 -3.32 14.32
CA ARG A 150 -2.67 -4.14 14.58
C ARG A 150 -3.92 -3.27 14.69
N VAL A 151 -5.07 -3.83 14.32
CA VAL A 151 -6.37 -3.12 14.33
C VAL A 151 -6.66 -2.41 15.64
N HIS A 152 -6.41 -3.06 16.78
CA HIS A 152 -6.67 -2.49 18.11
C HIS A 152 -5.70 -1.35 18.49
N GLN A 153 -4.61 -1.16 17.74
CA GLN A 153 -3.65 -0.08 17.96
C GLN A 153 -3.99 1.17 17.14
N ILE A 154 -4.86 1.07 16.13
CA ILE A 154 -5.15 2.16 15.19
C ILE A 154 -5.60 3.42 15.95
N ASP A 155 -6.64 3.33 16.78
CA ASP A 155 -7.22 4.50 17.44
C ASP A 155 -6.24 5.17 18.41
N SER A 156 -5.47 4.37 19.14
CA SER A 156 -4.45 4.86 20.07
C SER A 156 -3.34 5.61 19.32
N ILE A 157 -2.84 5.03 18.22
CA ILE A 157 -1.80 5.65 17.39
C ILE A 157 -2.33 6.92 16.73
N VAL A 158 -3.53 6.90 16.15
CA VAL A 158 -4.15 8.07 15.52
C VAL A 158 -4.32 9.19 16.55
N THR A 159 -4.77 8.88 17.75
CA THR A 159 -4.93 9.86 18.83
C THR A 159 -3.59 10.47 19.23
N MET A 160 -2.56 9.64 19.43
CA MET A 160 -1.21 10.08 19.78
C MET A 160 -0.60 10.96 18.67
N LEU A 161 -0.73 10.55 17.40
CA LEU A 161 -0.26 11.33 16.26
C LEU A 161 -1.01 12.66 16.17
N ARG A 162 -2.33 12.68 16.34
CA ARG A 162 -3.09 13.95 16.35
C ARG A 162 -2.62 14.88 17.46
N GLN A 163 -2.30 14.37 18.64
CA GLN A 163 -1.79 15.20 19.75
C GLN A 163 -0.36 15.70 19.50
N LYS A 164 0.51 14.86 18.93
CA LYS A 164 1.92 15.20 18.68
C LYS A 164 2.10 16.14 17.49
N LEU A 165 1.35 15.90 16.42
CA LEU A 165 1.41 16.65 15.16
C LEU A 165 0.51 17.90 15.17
N GLN A 166 -0.10 18.24 16.32
CA GLN A 166 -0.81 19.49 16.53
C GLN A 166 0.18 20.66 16.58
N SER A 167 0.67 21.09 15.42
CA SER A 167 1.42 22.33 15.31
C SER A 167 0.43 23.52 15.30
N PRO A 168 0.62 24.53 16.16
CA PRO A 168 -0.20 25.74 16.13
C PRO A 168 0.15 26.67 14.96
N ARG A 169 1.21 26.38 14.19
CA ARG A 169 1.71 27.25 13.12
C ARG A 169 1.65 26.55 11.77
N ARG A 170 1.07 27.26 10.80
CA ARG A 170 1.23 26.93 9.39
C ARG A 170 2.60 27.42 8.93
N TYR A 171 3.25 26.63 8.09
CA TYR A 171 4.54 26.95 7.52
C TYR A 171 4.50 26.75 6.00
N TRP A 172 5.47 27.34 5.32
CA TRP A 172 5.62 27.22 3.87
C TRP A 172 6.64 26.14 3.54
N ILE A 173 6.36 25.37 2.51
CA ILE A 173 7.26 24.36 1.96
C ILE A 173 7.57 24.80 0.53
N ASP A 174 8.83 25.12 0.28
CA ASP A 174 9.31 25.47 -1.05
C ASP A 174 9.93 24.24 -1.72
N PHE A 175 9.72 24.12 -3.03
CA PHE A 175 10.29 23.05 -3.86
C PHE A 175 11.33 23.64 -4.81
N SER A 176 12.45 22.95 -5.03
CA SER A 176 13.55 23.45 -5.88
C SER A 176 13.61 22.76 -7.24
N LYS A 177 14.19 21.57 -7.27
CA LYS A 177 14.54 20.84 -8.48
C LYS A 177 13.85 19.48 -8.54
N TRP A 178 13.77 18.96 -9.75
CA TRP A 178 13.40 17.57 -9.97
C TRP A 178 14.55 16.67 -9.53
N GLU A 179 14.22 15.65 -8.76
CA GLU A 179 15.16 14.66 -8.26
C GLU A 179 14.55 13.27 -8.33
N THR A 180 15.40 12.29 -8.62
CA THR A 180 15.03 10.88 -8.64
C THR A 180 15.50 10.19 -7.38
N PHE A 181 14.65 9.37 -6.78
CA PHE A 181 15.04 8.46 -5.71
C PHE A 181 14.55 7.05 -5.99
N VAL A 182 15.15 6.07 -5.32
CA VAL A 182 14.80 4.66 -5.45
C VAL A 182 14.22 4.20 -4.12
N ASN A 183 13.23 3.31 -4.15
CA ASN A 183 12.73 2.68 -2.93
C ASN A 183 13.75 1.71 -2.31
N ASP A 184 13.45 1.28 -1.08
CA ASP A 184 14.36 0.48 -0.26
C ASP A 184 14.77 -0.88 -0.87
N ASP A 185 13.87 -1.53 -1.60
CA ASP A 185 14.11 -2.84 -2.23
C ASP A 185 14.66 -2.73 -3.67
N LEU A 186 14.96 -1.49 -4.11
CA LEU A 186 15.51 -1.17 -5.43
C LEU A 186 14.62 -1.59 -6.61
N SER A 187 13.32 -1.86 -6.38
CA SER A 187 12.40 -2.28 -7.43
C SER A 187 11.77 -1.13 -8.21
N ARG A 188 11.78 0.10 -7.68
CA ARG A 188 11.10 1.26 -8.28
C ARG A 188 11.90 2.55 -8.12
N THR A 189 11.99 3.30 -9.22
CA THR A 189 12.54 4.66 -9.25
C THR A 189 11.41 5.66 -9.35
N PHE A 190 11.48 6.72 -8.56
CA PHE A 190 10.49 7.79 -8.48
C PHE A 190 11.09 9.09 -8.96
N LEU A 191 10.32 9.87 -9.73
CA LEU A 191 10.62 11.26 -10.03
C LEU A 191 9.85 12.15 -9.05
N SER A 192 10.55 13.08 -8.40
CA SER A 192 10.02 13.90 -7.32
C SER A 192 10.57 15.31 -7.35
N MET A 193 10.03 16.19 -6.51
CA MET A 193 10.58 17.54 -6.31
C MET A 193 11.24 17.64 -4.94
N GLU A 194 12.47 18.12 -4.89
CA GLU A 194 13.22 18.32 -3.65
C GLU A 194 12.66 19.50 -2.84
N ILE A 195 12.51 19.30 -1.54
CA ILE A 195 12.08 20.34 -0.59
C ILE A 195 13.28 21.19 -0.15
N ILE A 196 13.14 22.52 -0.20
CA ILE A 196 14.16 23.48 0.23
C ILE A 196 14.14 23.66 1.75
N THR A 197 15.27 24.11 2.32
CA THR A 197 15.54 24.35 3.75
C THR A 197 14.39 24.99 4.55
N GLY A 198 13.58 25.88 3.95
CA GLY A 198 12.44 26.51 4.62
C GLY A 198 11.39 25.52 5.12
N GLY A 199 11.07 24.49 4.33
CA GLY A 199 10.13 23.42 4.74
C GLY A 199 10.80 22.33 5.58
N LEU A 200 12.09 22.05 5.35
CA LEU A 200 12.81 20.96 6.01
C LEU A 200 12.96 21.15 7.53
N MET A 201 13.19 22.38 7.98
CA MET A 201 13.36 22.65 9.41
C MET A 201 12.05 22.39 10.17
N GLU A 202 10.93 22.85 9.64
CA GLU A 202 9.61 22.67 10.28
C GLU A 202 9.18 21.21 10.25
N VAL A 203 9.39 20.49 9.13
CA VAL A 203 9.07 19.06 9.02
C VAL A 203 9.92 18.21 9.98
N ARG A 204 11.15 18.59 10.29
CA ARG A 204 12.00 17.87 11.27
C ARG A 204 11.56 18.07 12.72
N HIS A 205 10.78 19.11 13.01
CA HIS A 205 10.27 19.40 14.35
C HIS A 205 8.89 18.79 14.63
N ILE A 206 8.32 18.09 13.64
CA ILE A 206 7.08 17.30 13.71
C ILE A 206 7.41 15.88 14.18
#